data_AF-A0A965RQM9-F1
#
_entry.id   AF-A0A965RQM9-F1
#
_cell.length_a   1.000
_cell.length_b   1.000
_cell.length_c   1.000
_cell.angle_alpha   90.00
_cell.angle_beta   90.00
_cell.angle_gamma   90.00
#
_symmetry.space_group_name_H-M   'P 1'
#
loop_
_entity.id
_entity.type
_entity.pdbx_description
1 polymer ?
#
loop_
_entity_poly.entity_id
_entity_poly.type
_entity_poly.pdbx_seq_one_letter_code
_entity_poly.pdbx_strand_id
1 'polypeptide(L)'
;MGWASPSLREFSFEYVQNLEPNDVFSCTHQKASVGFYEWNVDCNVRGEVKKFWVHLAVSEYGKTGFGKNAYEVLYWVTNSSAKNHRHSSTSLWIHNSEEVNKMNRLVSSLGVEEDNAYLRVTLSF
;
A
#
# COMPACT_ATOMS: atom_id res chain seq x y z
N MET A 1 -21.66 6.50 16.19
CA MET A 1 -20.87 5.95 15.07
C MET A 1 -19.79 6.96 14.75
N GLY A 2 -18.51 6.58 14.86
CA GLY A 2 -17.39 7.44 14.47
C GLY A 2 -17.30 7.51 12.95
N TRP A 3 -17.13 8.71 12.41
CA TRP A 3 -16.93 8.91 10.98
C TRP A 3 -15.50 8.54 10.61
N ALA A 4 -15.31 7.83 9.49
CA ALA A 4 -13.98 7.55 8.96
C ALA A 4 -13.31 8.87 8.55
N SER A 5 -12.10 9.12 9.03
CA SER A 5 -11.31 10.27 8.62
C SER A 5 -10.09 9.80 7.83
N PRO A 6 -9.72 10.46 6.72
CA PRO A 6 -8.45 10.21 6.07
C PRO A 6 -7.33 10.63 7.02
N SER A 7 -6.52 9.69 7.49
CA SER A 7 -5.40 9.97 8.40
C SER A 7 -4.03 9.72 7.77
N LEU A 8 -4.00 9.33 6.51
CA LEU A 8 -2.76 9.07 5.79
C LEU A 8 -2.04 10.39 5.53
N ARG A 9 -0.89 10.60 6.21
CA ARG A 9 -0.07 11.79 5.99
C ARG A 9 0.81 11.62 4.77
N GLU A 10 1.53 10.50 4.74
CA GLU A 10 2.52 10.20 3.71
C GLU A 10 2.57 8.69 3.48
N PHE A 11 2.86 8.30 2.24
CA PHE A 11 3.13 6.92 1.89
C PHE A 11 4.17 6.83 0.77
N SER A 12 4.85 5.69 0.69
CA SER A 12 5.84 5.42 -0.35
C SER A 12 5.75 3.98 -0.83
N PHE A 13 6.18 3.76 -2.07
CA PHE A 13 6.27 2.43 -2.67
C PHE A 13 7.72 2.06 -2.94
N GLU A 14 8.04 0.80 -2.70
CA GLU A 14 9.32 0.17 -3.04
C GLU A 14 9.04 -1.11 -3.82
N TYR A 15 9.75 -1.31 -4.92
CA TYR A 15 9.82 -2.59 -5.60
C TYR A 15 10.97 -3.39 -4.99
N VAL A 16 10.68 -4.58 -4.49
CA VAL A 16 11.69 -5.45 -3.90
C VAL A 16 11.77 -6.72 -4.70
N GLN A 17 12.97 -7.02 -5.20
CA GLN A 17 13.24 -8.23 -5.95
C GLN A 17 13.83 -9.29 -5.01
N ASN A 18 13.17 -10.46 -4.94
CA ASN A 18 13.59 -11.63 -4.15
C ASN A 18 14.70 -12.42 -4.88
N LEU A 19 15.77 -11.74 -5.26
CA LEU A 19 17.03 -12.38 -5.64
C LEU A 19 17.98 -12.25 -4.45
N GLU A 20 18.96 -13.13 -4.30
CA GLU A 20 20.02 -12.91 -3.31
C GLU A 20 21.16 -12.07 -3.92
N PRO A 21 21.54 -10.92 -3.32
CA PRO A 21 20.88 -10.20 -2.22
C PRO A 21 19.61 -9.47 -2.68
N ASN A 22 18.65 -9.28 -1.75
CA ASN A 22 17.39 -8.60 -2.05
C ASN A 22 17.67 -7.15 -2.48
N ASP A 23 17.33 -6.84 -3.73
CA ASP A 23 17.46 -5.49 -4.25
C ASP A 23 16.17 -4.70 -4.01
N VAL A 24 16.32 -3.48 -3.54
CA VAL A 24 15.23 -2.55 -3.26
C VAL A 24 15.33 -1.35 -4.19
N PHE A 25 14.26 -1.06 -4.91
CA PHE A 25 14.16 0.05 -5.84
C PHE A 25 13.04 0.99 -5.42
N SER A 26 13.37 2.27 -5.21
CA SER A 26 12.35 3.28 -4.91
C SER A 26 11.44 3.52 -6.10
N CYS A 27 10.16 3.69 -5.84
CA CYS A 27 9.16 4.00 -6.87
C CYS A 27 8.64 5.43 -6.70
N THR A 28 8.29 6.05 -7.81
CA THR A 28 7.48 7.28 -7.81
C THR A 28 6.01 6.89 -7.95
N HIS A 29 5.13 7.75 -7.44
CA HIS A 29 3.70 7.55 -7.61
C HIS A 29 2.99 8.88 -7.84
N GLN A 30 1.94 8.84 -8.63
CA GLN A 30 1.10 9.98 -8.94
C GLN A 30 -0.36 9.56 -8.92
N LYS A 31 -1.24 10.46 -8.50
CA LYS A 31 -2.67 10.18 -8.48
C LYS A 31 -3.15 9.84 -9.90
N ALA A 32 -3.85 8.73 -10.05
CA ALA A 32 -4.43 8.36 -11.33
C ALA A 32 -5.64 9.25 -11.65
N SER A 33 -5.97 9.38 -12.94
CA SER A 33 -7.12 10.18 -13.39
C SER A 33 -8.48 9.56 -13.03
N VAL A 34 -8.49 8.28 -12.65
CA VAL A 34 -9.70 7.43 -12.54
C VAL A 34 -10.07 7.08 -11.11
N GLY A 35 -10.03 8.02 -10.16
CA GLY A 35 -10.59 7.78 -8.82
C GLY A 35 -9.89 8.53 -7.69
N PHE A 36 -10.43 8.38 -6.47
CA PHE A 36 -9.87 9.03 -5.28
C PHE A 36 -8.69 8.27 -4.66
N TYR A 37 -8.69 6.94 -4.77
CA TYR A 37 -7.73 6.04 -4.13
C TYR A 37 -6.77 5.37 -5.12
N GLU A 38 -6.78 5.83 -6.37
CA GLU A 38 -6.05 5.23 -7.48
C GLU A 38 -4.72 5.95 -7.73
N TRP A 39 -3.66 5.17 -7.94
CA TRP A 39 -2.30 5.65 -8.11
C TRP A 39 -1.60 4.93 -9.26
N ASN A 40 -0.95 5.71 -10.13
CA ASN A 40 0.03 5.17 -11.06
C ASN A 40 1.38 5.14 -10.35
N VAL A 41 1.99 3.96 -10.28
CA VAL A 41 3.27 3.73 -9.59
C VAL A 41 4.30 3.26 -10.60
N ASP A 42 5.40 3.99 -10.70
CA ASP A 42 6.50 3.72 -11.63
C ASP A 42 7.78 3.42 -10.82
N CYS A 43 8.36 2.25 -11.05
CA CYS A 43 9.59 1.79 -10.40
C CYS A 43 10.69 1.62 -11.44
N ASN A 44 11.83 2.30 -11.27
CA ASN A 44 12.99 2.12 -12.16
C ASN A 44 13.86 0.97 -11.61
N VAL A 45 13.72 -0.19 -12.23
CA VAL A 45 14.40 -1.42 -11.86
C VAL A 45 15.52 -1.68 -12.87
N ARG A 46 16.75 -1.34 -12.49
CA ARG A 46 17.96 -1.55 -13.33
C ARG A 46 17.83 -0.98 -14.76
N GLY A 47 17.17 0.16 -14.92
CA GLY A 47 16.97 0.82 -16.21
C GLY A 47 15.67 0.45 -16.92
N GLU A 48 14.92 -0.54 -16.43
CA GLU A 48 13.57 -0.87 -16.90
C GLU A 48 12.52 -0.18 -16.01
N VAL A 49 11.54 0.48 -16.62
CA VAL A 49 10.42 1.08 -15.88
C VAL A 49 9.30 0.05 -15.74
N LYS A 50 9.12 -0.46 -14.51
CA LYS A 50 7.96 -1.29 -14.13
C LYS A 50 6.80 -0.37 -13.73
N LYS A 51 5.63 -0.59 -14.33
CA LYS A 51 4.44 0.24 -14.10
C LYS A 51 3.36 -0.56 -13.42
N PHE A 52 2.81 0.00 -12.37
CA PHE A 52 1.72 -0.58 -11.61
C PHE A 52 0.57 0.40 -11.50
N TRP A 53 -0.64 -0.14 -11.54
CA TRP A 53 -1.82 0.58 -11.12
C TRP A 53 -2.21 0.09 -9.72
N VAL A 54 -2.26 1.00 -8.76
CA VAL A 54 -2.46 0.70 -7.34
C VAL A 54 -3.73 1.37 -6.84
N HIS A 55 -4.60 0.58 -6.22
CA HIS A 55 -5.69 1.09 -5.40
C HIS A 55 -5.25 1.01 -3.92
N LEU A 56 -5.18 2.17 -3.26
CA LEU A 56 -4.79 2.29 -1.86
C LEU A 56 -5.79 3.18 -1.13
N ALA A 57 -6.61 2.56 -0.28
CA ALA A 57 -7.53 3.26 0.61
C ALA A 57 -7.14 2.98 2.06
N VAL A 58 -7.05 4.04 2.86
CA VAL A 58 -6.71 3.96 4.27
C VAL A 58 -7.73 4.77 5.06
N SER A 59 -8.45 4.09 5.95
CA SER A 59 -9.51 4.66 6.76
C SER A 59 -9.17 4.52 8.24
N GLU A 60 -9.21 5.63 8.99
CA GLU A 60 -9.15 5.60 10.44
C GLU A 60 -10.54 5.79 11.04
N TYR A 61 -10.89 4.89 11.95
CA TYR A 61 -12.11 4.92 12.73
C TYR A 61 -11.78 5.27 14.18
N GLY A 62 -11.96 6.55 14.51
CA GLY A 62 -11.86 7.03 15.89
C GLY A 62 -13.06 6.61 16.72
N LYS A 63 -12.83 6.27 18.00
CA LYS A 63 -13.89 5.96 19.00
C LYS A 63 -14.90 4.91 18.51
N THR A 64 -14.41 3.75 18.12
CA THR A 64 -15.26 2.58 17.81
C THR A 64 -16.07 2.16 19.06
N GLY A 65 -17.08 1.30 18.91
CA GLY A 65 -17.91 0.82 20.03
C GLY A 65 -17.13 0.14 21.17
N PHE A 66 -15.86 -0.19 20.95
CA PHE A 66 -14.93 -0.73 21.93
C PHE A 66 -13.98 0.32 22.55
N GLY A 67 -14.21 1.62 22.31
CA GLY A 67 -13.42 2.73 22.85
C GLY A 67 -12.02 2.87 22.24
N LYS A 68 -11.81 2.35 21.02
CA LYS A 68 -10.48 2.10 20.45
C LYS A 68 -10.37 2.63 19.01
N ASN A 69 -9.16 3.00 18.59
CA ASN A 69 -8.88 3.36 17.20
C ASN A 69 -8.75 2.09 16.36
N ALA A 70 -9.36 2.10 15.18
CA ALA A 70 -9.20 1.03 14.20
C ALA A 70 -8.75 1.62 12.86
N TYR A 71 -7.92 0.88 12.14
CA TYR A 71 -7.47 1.22 10.80
C TYR A 71 -7.91 0.12 9.84
N GLU A 72 -8.49 0.53 8.72
CA GLU A 72 -8.73 -0.32 7.57
C GLU A 72 -7.77 0.09 6.46
N VAL A 73 -7.05 -0.88 5.90
CA VAL A 73 -6.19 -0.69 4.74
C VAL A 73 -6.64 -1.63 3.63
N LEU A 74 -7.06 -1.04 2.51
CA LEU A 74 -7.37 -1.73 1.27
C LEU A 74 -6.21 -1.46 0.31
N TYR A 75 -5.50 -2.52 -0.08
CA TYR A 75 -4.34 -2.42 -0.97
C TYR A 75 -4.47 -3.43 -2.10
N TRP A 76 -4.51 -2.94 -3.33
CA TRP A 76 -4.55 -3.73 -4.56
C TRP A 76 -3.49 -3.22 -5.52
N VAL A 77 -2.73 -4.13 -6.12
CA VAL A 77 -1.74 -3.83 -7.16
C VAL A 77 -2.07 -4.60 -8.44
N THR A 78 -2.09 -3.91 -9.57
CA THR A 78 -2.17 -4.50 -10.90
C THR A 78 -0.87 -4.19 -11.66
N ASN A 79 -0.24 -5.22 -12.23
CA ASN A 79 0.94 -5.03 -13.07
C ASN A 79 0.49 -4.61 -14.49
N SER A 80 0.65 -3.33 -14.81
CA SER A 80 0.24 -2.73 -16.08
C SER A 80 1.14 -3.15 -17.24
N SER A 81 2.37 -3.59 -16.95
CA SER A 81 3.34 -4.04 -17.94
C SER A 81 3.23 -5.54 -18.26
N ALA A 82 2.48 -6.32 -17.47
CA ALA A 82 2.35 -7.76 -17.67
C ALA A 82 1.35 -8.10 -18.80
N LYS A 83 1.71 -9.05 -19.67
CA LYS A 83 0.83 -9.54 -20.76
C LYS A 83 -0.47 -10.18 -20.24
N ASN A 84 -0.41 -10.81 -19.07
CA ASN A 84 -1.56 -11.28 -18.34
C ASN A 84 -1.75 -10.29 -17.18
N HIS A 85 -2.82 -9.50 -17.19
CA HIS A 85 -3.15 -8.50 -16.17
C HIS A 85 -3.37 -9.15 -14.79
N ARG A 86 -2.26 -9.55 -14.17
CA ARG A 86 -2.25 -10.15 -12.84
C ARG A 86 -2.40 -9.04 -11.82
N HIS A 87 -3.24 -9.34 -10.85
CA HIS A 87 -3.48 -8.49 -9.72
C HIS A 87 -3.23 -9.27 -8.43
N SER A 88 -2.80 -8.53 -7.43
CA SER A 88 -2.66 -9.00 -6.06
C SER A 88 -3.41 -8.01 -5.18
N SER A 89 -4.10 -8.49 -4.15
CA SER A 89 -4.84 -7.63 -3.23
C SER A 89 -4.78 -8.15 -1.80
N THR A 90 -4.94 -7.25 -0.86
CA THR A 90 -5.09 -7.55 0.56
C THR A 90 -5.97 -6.49 1.24
N SER A 91 -6.69 -6.93 2.27
CA SER A 91 -7.44 -6.08 3.18
C SER A 91 -6.97 -6.34 4.60
N LEU A 92 -6.54 -5.29 5.31
CA LEU A 92 -6.04 -5.40 6.67
C LEU A 92 -6.88 -4.54 7.62
N TRP A 93 -7.30 -5.17 8.72
CA TRP A 93 -7.95 -4.50 9.85
C TRP A 93 -7.01 -4.52 11.05
N ILE A 94 -6.70 -3.34 11.57
CA ILE A 94 -5.82 -3.17 12.73
C ILE A 94 -6.62 -2.52 13.85
N HIS A 95 -6.72 -3.22 14.98
CA HIS A 95 -7.41 -2.73 16.17
C HIS A 95 -6.38 -2.39 17.25
N ASN A 96 -6.19 -1.10 17.53
CA ASN A 96 -5.29 -0.69 18.60
C ASN A 96 -6.06 -0.67 19.93
N SER A 97 -5.63 -1.49 20.88
CA SER A 97 -6.30 -1.65 22.16
C SER A 97 -6.12 -0.46 23.12
N GLU A 98 -5.17 0.44 22.85
CA GLU A 98 -4.84 1.57 23.71
C GLU A 98 -4.73 2.86 22.89
N GLU A 99 -5.40 3.94 23.32
CA GLU A 99 -5.36 5.25 22.64
C GLU A 99 -3.94 5.86 22.58
N VAL A 100 -3.06 5.48 23.51
CA VAL A 100 -1.67 5.94 23.58
C VAL A 100 -0.82 5.31 22.47
N ASN A 101 -1.21 4.13 22.00
CA ASN A 101 -0.52 3.39 20.94
C ASN A 101 -1.14 3.74 19.59
N LYS A 102 -1.04 5.01 19.17
CA LYS A 102 -1.34 5.39 17.79
C LYS A 102 -0.36 4.69 16.86
N MET A 103 -0.88 4.14 15.76
CA MET A 103 -0.03 3.51 14.76
C MET A 103 0.79 4.61 14.08
N ASN A 104 2.13 4.54 14.16
CA ASN A 104 2.99 5.53 13.53
C ASN A 104 3.41 5.11 12.12
N ARG A 105 3.53 3.80 11.89
CA ARG A 105 4.00 3.22 10.64
C ARG A 105 3.35 1.87 10.40
N LEU A 106 2.94 1.62 9.16
CA LEU A 106 2.47 0.32 8.68
C LEU A 106 3.19 -0.03 7.39
N VAL A 107 3.61 -1.27 7.25
CA VAL A 107 4.23 -1.78 6.03
C VAL A 107 3.42 -2.97 5.54
N SER A 108 3.05 -2.97 4.26
CA SER A 108 2.38 -4.08 3.59
C SER A 108 3.07 -4.35 2.26
N SER A 109 3.01 -5.59 1.78
CA SER A 109 3.66 -6.01 0.55
C SER A 109 2.80 -7.01 -0.21
N LEU A 110 2.72 -6.85 -1.53
CA LEU A 110 2.00 -7.75 -2.41
C LEU A 110 2.92 -8.26 -3.51
N GLY A 111 2.94 -9.58 -3.74
CA GLY A 111 3.71 -10.19 -4.82
C GLY A 111 3.23 -9.68 -6.19
N VAL A 112 4.17 -9.37 -7.09
CA VAL A 112 3.86 -8.81 -8.42
C VAL A 112 4.49 -9.59 -9.59
N GLU A 113 5.43 -10.51 -9.31
CA GLU A 113 6.12 -11.33 -10.33
C GLU A 113 6.37 -12.77 -9.85
N GLU A 114 5.33 -13.61 -9.72
CA GLU A 114 5.45 -15.06 -9.39
C GLU A 114 6.47 -15.35 -8.27
N ASP A 115 6.31 -14.67 -7.13
CA ASP A 115 7.16 -14.78 -5.95
C ASP A 115 8.61 -14.24 -6.09
N ASN A 116 9.03 -13.82 -7.28
CA ASN A 116 10.35 -13.22 -7.51
C ASN A 116 10.42 -11.74 -7.13
N ALA A 117 9.28 -11.08 -6.93
CA ALA A 117 9.25 -9.69 -6.49
C ALA A 117 7.91 -9.31 -5.85
N TYR A 118 7.95 -8.26 -5.02
CA TYR A 118 6.76 -7.65 -4.42
C TYR A 118 6.82 -6.13 -4.45
N LEU A 119 5.65 -5.52 -4.51
CA LEU A 119 5.48 -4.08 -4.32
C LEU A 119 5.12 -3.83 -2.85
N ARG A 120 6.04 -3.19 -2.13
CA ARG A 120 5.89 -2.81 -0.73
C ARG A 120 5.34 -1.38 -0.65
N VAL A 121 4.36 -1.18 0.21
CA VAL A 121 3.87 0.14 0.62
C VAL A 121 4.24 0.38 2.07
N THR A 122 4.77 1.58 2.36
CA THR A 122 4.95 2.09 3.72
C THR A 122 3.99 3.25 3.93
N LEU A 123 3.17 3.17 4.98
CA LEU A 123 2.19 4.17 5.38
C LEU A 123 2.65 4.83 6.69
N SER A 124 2.59 6.15 6.75
CA SER A 124 2.93 6.97 7.93
C SER A 124 1.72 7.83 8.34
N PHE A 125 1.42 7.88 9.64
CA PHE A 125 0.21 8.47 10.22
C PHE A 125 0.49 9.61 11.20
#